data_AF-A0A6H9LNB7-F1
#
_entry.id   AF-A0A6H9LNB7-F1
#
_cell.length_a   1.000
_cell.length_b   1.000
_cell.length_c   1.000
_cell.angle_alpha   90.00
_cell.angle_beta   90.00
_cell.angle_gamma   90.00
#
_symmetry.space_group_name_H-M   'P 1'
#
loop_
_entity.id
_entity.type
_entity.pdbx_description
1 polymer ?
#
loop_
_entity_poly.entity_id
_entity_poly.type
_entity_poly.pdbx_seq_one_letter_code
_entity_poly.pdbx_strand_id
1 'polypeptide(L)'
;MNTINFVKDYSYLLLLFSLSASLFFFMAGIRELKQRCMEGFLYLAIALFFVAAHFVYLFQLPLESVTAYYLHAVNFWSWIVILLAPSMIILFILFGLFAICIDQIRNGLVKIFFGMTLLCYLYMLGPEWSADIKGIIAFLYSLIWFELEIRTTGELLEQ
;
A
#
# COMPACT_ATOMS: atom_id res chain seq x y z
N MET A 1 6.05 21.77 25.44
CA MET A 1 6.51 21.47 24.07
C MET A 1 5.32 21.71 23.14
N ASN A 2 5.40 22.70 22.24
CA ASN A 2 4.25 23.17 21.46
C ASN A 2 3.70 22.05 20.55
N THR A 3 2.40 21.79 20.61
CA THR A 3 1.67 20.81 19.79
C THR A 3 1.93 21.00 18.29
N ILE A 4 2.14 22.23 17.86
CA ILE A 4 2.46 22.60 16.47
C ILE A 4 3.81 22.02 16.01
N ASN A 5 4.83 21.99 16.89
CA ASN A 5 6.14 21.44 16.55
C ASN A 5 6.08 19.91 16.45
N PHE A 6 5.31 19.28 17.35
CA PHE A 6 5.09 17.82 17.31
C PHE A 6 4.39 17.38 16.02
N VAL A 7 3.34 18.07 15.59
CA VAL A 7 2.64 17.76 14.32
C VAL A 7 3.55 17.96 13.11
N LYS A 8 4.40 19.00 13.13
CA LYS A 8 5.41 19.21 12.08
C LYS A 8 6.41 18.05 12.00
N ASP A 9 6.98 17.63 13.13
CA ASP A 9 7.98 16.55 13.17
C ASP A 9 7.42 15.23 12.63
N TYR A 10 6.18 14.87 13.01
CA TYR A 10 5.50 13.68 12.48
C TYR A 10 5.25 13.75 10.96
N SER A 11 4.91 14.93 10.47
CA SER A 11 4.64 15.15 9.04
C SER A 11 5.89 14.97 8.20
N TYR A 12 7.04 15.46 8.66
CA TYR A 12 8.33 15.24 7.99
C TYR A 12 8.73 13.76 7.98
N LEU A 13 8.48 13.04 9.07
CA LEU A 13 8.74 11.60 9.13
C LEU A 13 7.87 10.81 8.14
N LEU A 14 6.59 11.14 8.02
CA LEU A 14 5.69 10.52 7.04
C LEU A 14 6.12 10.83 5.60
N LEU A 15 6.56 12.07 5.34
CA LEU A 15 7.10 12.49 4.04
C LEU A 15 8.36 11.69 3.67
N LEU A 16 9.26 11.49 4.64
CA LEU A 16 10.49 10.74 4.46
C LEU A 16 10.22 9.25 4.28
N PHE A 17 9.26 8.69 5.03
CA PHE A 17 8.87 7.29 4.91
C PHE A 17 8.23 7.01 3.54
N SER A 18 7.31 7.86 3.09
CA SER A 18 6.69 7.72 1.76
C SER A 18 7.72 7.83 0.63
N LEU A 19 8.68 8.76 0.71
CA LEU A 19 9.76 8.87 -0.27
C LEU A 19 10.67 7.63 -0.26
N SER A 20 11.07 7.17 0.93
CA SER A 20 11.95 6.00 1.10
C SER A 20 11.27 4.73 0.58
N ALA A 21 9.99 4.52 0.91
CA ALA A 21 9.20 3.41 0.41
C ALA A 21 9.07 3.46 -1.12
N SER A 22 8.78 4.64 -1.68
CA SER A 22 8.71 4.82 -3.13
C SER A 22 10.01 4.42 -3.84
N LEU A 23 11.15 4.92 -3.38
CA LEU A 23 12.46 4.61 -3.96
C LEU A 23 12.79 3.13 -3.83
N PHE A 24 12.51 2.52 -2.68
CA PHE A 24 12.71 1.10 -2.44
C PHE A 24 11.92 0.24 -3.44
N PHE A 25 10.61 0.50 -3.56
CA PHE A 25 9.76 -0.25 -4.48
C PHE A 25 10.07 0.05 -5.94
N PHE A 26 10.50 1.26 -6.27
CA PHE A 26 10.93 1.59 -7.62
C PHE A 26 12.17 0.80 -8.03
N MET A 27 13.17 0.74 -7.14
CA MET A 27 14.38 -0.05 -7.36
C MET A 27 14.08 -1.55 -7.46
N ALA A 28 13.22 -2.06 -6.58
CA ALA A 28 12.75 -3.44 -6.64
C ALA A 28 12.05 -3.72 -7.99
N GLY A 29 11.14 -2.83 -8.42
CA GLY A 29 10.42 -2.99 -9.67
C GLY A 29 11.30 -3.01 -10.91
N ILE A 30 12.28 -2.11 -10.99
CA ILE A 30 13.27 -2.11 -12.08
C ILE A 30 14.08 -3.42 -12.08
N ARG A 31 14.50 -3.90 -10.91
CA ARG A 31 15.27 -5.13 -10.78
C ARG A 31 14.49 -6.34 -11.29
N GLU A 32 13.23 -6.48 -10.89
CA GLU A 32 12.38 -7.60 -11.31
C GLU A 32 12.03 -7.52 -12.81
N LEU A 33 11.75 -6.32 -13.34
CA LEU A 33 11.55 -6.14 -14.79
C LEU A 33 12.78 -6.54 -15.60
N LYS A 34 13.98 -6.26 -15.09
CA LYS A 34 15.24 -6.67 -15.73
C LYS A 34 15.38 -8.20 -15.77
N GLN A 35 14.82 -8.91 -14.80
CA GLN A 35 14.75 -10.37 -14.76
C GLN A 35 13.57 -10.94 -15.58
N ARG A 36 12.82 -10.08 -16.30
CA ARG A 36 11.60 -10.42 -17.05
C ARG A 36 10.46 -10.94 -16.17
N CYS A 37 10.50 -10.69 -14.87
CA CYS A 37 9.41 -10.98 -13.95
C CYS A 37 8.33 -9.90 -14.08
N MET A 38 7.10 -10.31 -14.37
CA MET A 38 5.96 -9.38 -14.52
C MET A 38 5.60 -8.68 -13.20
N GLU A 39 6.03 -9.23 -12.06
CA GLU A 39 5.95 -8.62 -10.73
C GLU A 39 6.68 -7.28 -10.63
N GLY A 40 7.62 -7.00 -11.53
CA GLY A 40 8.26 -5.68 -11.57
C GLY A 40 7.26 -4.54 -11.83
N PHE A 41 6.20 -4.78 -12.61
CA PHE A 41 5.13 -3.79 -12.82
C PHE A 41 4.35 -3.49 -11.54
N LEU A 42 4.19 -4.49 -10.67
CA LEU A 42 3.53 -4.36 -9.39
C LEU A 42 4.34 -3.48 -8.42
N TYR A 43 5.64 -3.76 -8.30
CA TYR A 43 6.53 -2.92 -7.49
C TYR A 43 6.57 -1.48 -8.01
N LEU A 44 6.55 -1.28 -9.33
CA LEU A 44 6.42 0.05 -9.91
C LEU A 44 5.08 0.72 -9.60
N ALA A 45 3.96 -0.01 -9.63
CA ALA A 45 2.65 0.52 -9.27
C ALA A 45 2.60 0.98 -7.81
N ILE A 46 3.18 0.19 -6.89
CA ILE A 46 3.32 0.56 -5.47
C ILE A 46 4.24 1.76 -5.32
N ALA A 47 5.37 1.79 -6.03
CA ALA A 47 6.28 2.92 -6.00
C ALA A 47 5.58 4.23 -6.40
N LEU A 48 4.79 4.18 -7.49
CA LEU A 48 4.02 5.31 -8.00
C LEU A 48 2.92 5.74 -7.01
N PHE A 49 2.28 4.80 -6.33
CA PHE A 49 1.36 5.10 -5.25
C PHE A 49 2.04 5.89 -4.12
N PHE A 50 3.22 5.46 -3.67
CA PHE A 50 3.97 6.19 -2.65
C PHE A 50 4.46 7.56 -3.13
N VAL A 51 4.83 7.71 -4.42
CA VAL A 51 5.11 9.02 -5.03
C VAL A 51 3.88 9.93 -4.95
N ALA A 52 2.71 9.43 -5.36
CA ALA A 52 1.47 10.22 -5.35
C ALA A 52 1.11 10.64 -3.92
N ALA A 53 1.19 9.72 -2.95
CA ALA A 53 0.98 10.03 -1.55
C ALA A 53 1.97 11.10 -1.06
N HIS A 54 3.26 10.95 -1.38
CA HIS A 54 4.29 11.93 -1.04
C HIS A 54 3.96 13.34 -1.56
N PHE A 55 3.57 13.46 -2.84
CA PHE A 55 3.19 14.75 -3.42
C PHE A 55 1.95 15.36 -2.78
N VAL A 56 0.92 14.56 -2.49
CA VAL A 56 -0.30 15.04 -1.79
C VAL A 56 0.07 15.66 -0.44
N TYR A 57 0.95 15.00 0.34
CA TYR A 57 1.44 15.56 1.59
C TYR A 57 2.34 16.78 1.40
N LEU A 58 3.15 16.81 0.34
CA LEU A 58 4.05 17.92 0.02
C LEU A 58 3.29 19.19 -0.35
N PHE A 59 2.20 19.08 -1.13
CA PHE A 59 1.37 20.22 -1.50
C PHE A 59 0.55 20.79 -0.33
N GLN A 60 0.34 20.01 0.73
CA GLN A 60 -0.44 20.42 1.90
C GLN A 60 0.41 20.88 3.09
N LEU A 61 1.73 20.92 2.95
CA LEU A 61 2.67 21.42 3.97
C LEU A 61 2.37 22.84 4.50
N PRO A 62 1.81 23.81 3.74
CA PRO A 62 1.32 25.04 4.36
C PRO A 62 0.06 24.72 5.20
N LEU A 63 0.28 24.59 6.51
CA LEU A 63 -0.72 24.37 7.58
C LEU A 63 -1.77 25.50 7.71
N GLU A 64 -1.82 26.44 6.77
CA GLU A 64 -2.76 27.55 6.75
C GLU A 64 -4.18 27.11 6.36
N SER A 65 -4.31 25.97 5.66
CA SER A 65 -5.60 25.41 5.28
C SER A 65 -6.16 24.46 6.34
N VAL A 66 -7.47 24.54 6.59
CA VAL A 66 -8.20 23.64 7.50
C VAL A 66 -7.99 22.16 7.10
N THR A 67 -7.95 21.89 5.80
CA THR A 67 -7.67 20.57 5.23
C THR A 67 -6.28 20.03 5.55
N ALA A 68 -5.25 20.88 5.52
CA ALA A 68 -3.89 20.49 5.88
C ALA A 68 -3.80 20.09 7.36
N TYR A 69 -4.46 20.83 8.25
CA TYR A 69 -4.51 20.47 9.68
C TYR A 69 -5.11 19.08 9.91
N TYR A 70 -6.22 18.75 9.25
CA TYR A 70 -6.83 17.42 9.38
C TYR A 70 -5.94 16.31 8.82
N LEU A 71 -5.30 16.52 7.66
CA LEU A 71 -4.42 15.52 7.05
C LEU A 71 -3.11 15.30 7.82
N HIS A 72 -2.60 16.34 8.49
CA HIS A 72 -1.45 16.25 9.40
C HIS A 72 -1.81 15.72 10.80
N ALA A 73 -3.08 15.79 11.20
CA ALA A 73 -3.60 15.15 12.42
C ALA A 73 -3.93 13.66 12.24
N VAL A 74 -3.80 13.12 11.02
CA VAL A 74 -3.99 11.68 10.75
C VAL A 74 -2.82 10.90 11.34
N ASN A 75 -3.10 10.12 12.39
CA ASN A 75 -2.14 9.18 12.95
C ASN A 75 -1.72 8.13 11.89
N PHE A 76 -0.51 7.59 12.05
CA PHE A 76 0.04 6.55 11.16
C PHE A 76 -0.92 5.39 10.88
N TRP A 77 -1.65 4.91 11.89
CA TRP A 77 -2.64 3.85 11.72
C TRP A 77 -3.81 4.26 10.82
N SER A 78 -4.34 5.47 11.02
CA SER A 78 -5.39 6.02 10.17
C SER A 78 -4.89 6.21 8.74
N TRP A 79 -3.62 6.57 8.53
CA TRP A 79 -3.00 6.62 7.22
C TRP A 79 -2.99 5.25 6.54
N ILE A 80 -2.58 4.18 7.25
CA ILE A 80 -2.63 2.81 6.71
C ILE A 80 -4.04 2.45 6.26
N VAL A 81 -5.05 2.73 7.08
CA VAL A 81 -6.44 2.35 6.78
C VAL A 81 -7.01 3.14 5.61
N ILE A 82 -6.75 4.44 5.55
CA ILE A 82 -7.34 5.34 4.54
C ILE A 82 -6.63 5.20 3.19
N LEU A 83 -5.33 4.93 3.17
CA LEU A 83 -4.51 4.94 1.96
C LEU A 83 -3.98 3.56 1.58
N LEU A 84 -3.28 2.87 2.48
CA LEU A 84 -2.64 1.59 2.15
C LEU A 84 -3.67 0.50 1.89
N ALA A 85 -4.67 0.36 2.77
CA ALA A 85 -5.68 -0.68 2.67
C ALA A 85 -6.48 -0.66 1.35
N PRO A 86 -7.08 0.46 0.92
CA PRO A 86 -7.78 0.50 -0.38
C PRO A 86 -6.83 0.27 -1.56
N SER A 87 -5.59 0.74 -1.47
CA SER A 87 -4.61 0.51 -2.52
C SER A 87 -4.25 -0.97 -2.64
N MET A 88 -4.06 -1.67 -1.52
CA MET A 88 -3.85 -3.12 -1.50
C MET A 88 -5.02 -3.86 -2.12
N ILE A 89 -6.27 -3.50 -1.78
CA ILE A 89 -7.47 -4.13 -2.36
C ILE A 89 -7.48 -3.97 -3.89
N ILE A 90 -7.22 -2.75 -4.38
CA ILE A 90 -7.18 -2.46 -5.82
C ILE A 90 -6.06 -3.27 -6.49
N LEU A 91 -4.86 -3.32 -5.90
CA LEU A 91 -3.75 -4.09 -6.44
C LEU A 91 -4.10 -5.58 -6.51
N PHE A 92 -4.64 -6.17 -5.45
CA PHE A 92 -5.09 -7.57 -5.44
C PHE A 92 -6.08 -7.88 -6.57
N ILE A 93 -7.05 -6.98 -6.80
CA ILE A 93 -8.03 -7.13 -7.88
C ILE A 93 -7.35 -7.00 -9.25
N LEU A 94 -6.52 -5.97 -9.47
CA LEU A 94 -5.85 -5.74 -10.75
C LEU A 94 -4.89 -6.88 -11.11
N PHE A 95 -4.06 -7.36 -10.18
CA PHE A 95 -3.18 -8.49 -10.43
C PHE A 95 -3.95 -9.79 -10.59
N GLY A 96 -5.03 -9.96 -9.86
CA GLY A 96 -5.90 -11.11 -10.02
C GLY A 96 -6.52 -11.17 -11.42
N LEU A 97 -7.05 -10.05 -11.90
CA LEU A 97 -7.56 -9.92 -13.27
C LEU A 97 -6.46 -10.14 -14.32
N PHE A 98 -5.29 -9.53 -14.12
CA PHE A 98 -4.14 -9.71 -15.01
C PHE A 98 -3.71 -11.18 -15.10
N ALA A 99 -3.63 -11.88 -13.96
CA ALA A 99 -3.30 -13.30 -13.90
C ALA A 99 -4.32 -14.16 -14.67
N ILE A 100 -5.61 -13.83 -14.59
CA ILE A 100 -6.65 -14.50 -15.40
C ILE A 100 -6.43 -14.24 -16.90
N CYS A 101 -6.05 -13.03 -17.30
CA CYS A 101 -5.79 -12.69 -18.71
C CYS A 101 -4.58 -13.42 -19.31
N ILE A 102 -3.64 -13.89 -18.49
CA ILE A 102 -2.48 -14.71 -18.91
C ILE A 102 -2.69 -16.20 -18.64
N ASP A 103 -3.95 -16.65 -18.61
CA ASP A 103 -4.38 -18.04 -18.40
C ASP A 103 -4.00 -18.66 -17.03
N GLN A 104 -3.56 -17.87 -16.06
CA GLN A 104 -3.29 -18.31 -14.68
C GLN A 104 -4.54 -18.18 -13.78
N ILE A 105 -5.63 -18.83 -14.16
CA ILE A 105 -6.95 -18.66 -13.52
C ILE A 105 -6.91 -18.92 -12.01
N ARG A 106 -6.27 -20.02 -11.57
CA ARG A 106 -6.17 -20.36 -10.14
C ARG A 106 -5.48 -19.25 -9.34
N ASN A 107 -4.36 -18.75 -9.85
CA ASN A 107 -3.59 -17.69 -9.22
C ASN A 107 -4.41 -16.40 -9.13
N GLY A 108 -5.08 -16.04 -10.24
CA GLY A 108 -5.90 -14.85 -10.28
C GLY A 108 -7.10 -14.88 -9.33
N LEU A 109 -7.81 -16.01 -9.23
CA LEU A 109 -8.91 -16.18 -8.28
C LEU A 109 -8.46 -16.05 -6.83
N VAL A 110 -7.30 -16.61 -6.47
CA VAL A 110 -6.74 -16.46 -5.12
C VAL A 110 -6.45 -15.00 -4.81
N LYS A 111 -5.81 -14.25 -5.72
CA LYS A 111 -5.51 -12.82 -5.53
C LYS A 111 -6.79 -11.98 -5.36
N ILE A 112 -7.81 -12.20 -6.20
CA ILE A 112 -9.10 -11.52 -6.06
C ILE A 112 -9.75 -11.87 -4.72
N PHE A 113 -9.75 -13.14 -4.33
CA PHE A 113 -10.34 -13.59 -3.07
C PHE A 113 -9.69 -12.89 -1.86
N PHE A 114 -8.36 -12.78 -1.82
CA PHE A 114 -7.67 -12.06 -0.74
C PHE A 114 -8.03 -10.58 -0.71
N GLY A 115 -8.06 -9.90 -1.88
CA GLY A 115 -8.48 -8.50 -1.96
C GLY A 115 -9.90 -8.27 -1.45
N MET A 116 -10.84 -9.14 -1.84
CA MET A 116 -12.23 -9.08 -1.38
C MET A 116 -12.36 -9.39 0.12
N THR A 117 -11.56 -10.32 0.63
CA THR A 117 -11.59 -10.68 2.06
C THR A 117 -11.10 -9.53 2.92
N LEU A 118 -10.05 -8.81 2.51
CA LEU A 118 -9.60 -7.59 3.18
C LEU A 118 -10.70 -6.52 3.20
N LEU A 119 -11.36 -6.30 2.06
CA LEU A 119 -12.51 -5.38 1.97
C LEU A 119 -13.63 -5.78 2.93
N CYS A 120 -14.00 -7.06 2.97
CA CYS A 120 -15.01 -7.58 3.89
C CYS A 120 -14.61 -7.40 5.35
N TYR A 121 -13.35 -7.65 5.73
CA TYR A 121 -12.90 -7.44 7.11
C TYR A 121 -12.97 -5.98 7.53
N LEU A 122 -12.53 -5.05 6.68
CA LEU A 122 -12.61 -3.62 6.96
C LEU A 122 -14.07 -3.14 7.06
N TYR A 123 -14.95 -3.67 6.21
CA TYR A 123 -16.38 -3.37 6.26
C TYR A 123 -17.05 -3.94 7.52
N MET A 124 -16.76 -5.20 7.88
CA MET A 124 -17.37 -5.88 9.03
C MET A 124 -16.95 -5.26 10.37
N LEU A 125 -15.72 -4.76 10.47
CA LEU A 125 -15.29 -3.98 11.63
C LEU A 125 -16.10 -2.68 11.75
N GLY A 126 -16.53 -2.09 10.63
CA GLY A 126 -17.29 -0.84 10.63
C GLY A 126 -16.48 0.37 11.14
N PRO A 127 -17.07 1.57 11.16
CA PRO A 127 -16.36 2.80 11.52
C PRO A 127 -15.96 2.88 12.99
N GLU A 128 -16.72 2.24 13.89
CA GLU A 128 -16.58 2.31 15.35
C GLU A 128 -15.26 1.71 15.90
N TRP A 129 -14.66 0.77 15.17
CA TRP A 129 -13.41 0.13 15.61
C TRP A 129 -12.20 1.05 15.42
N SER A 130 -11.24 0.94 16.34
CA SER A 130 -10.03 1.76 16.32
C SER A 130 -9.23 1.58 15.02
N ALA A 131 -8.64 2.69 14.55
CA ALA A 131 -7.81 2.70 13.35
C ALA A 131 -6.61 1.75 13.47
N ASP A 132 -6.10 1.56 14.69
CA ASP A 132 -4.95 0.71 14.99
C ASP A 132 -5.23 -0.75 14.61
N ILE A 133 -6.40 -1.28 14.99
CA ILE A 133 -6.77 -2.67 14.72
C ILE A 133 -6.96 -2.90 13.22
N LYS A 134 -7.66 -1.98 12.55
CA LYS A 134 -7.83 -2.00 11.09
C LYS A 134 -6.48 -1.90 10.37
N GLY A 135 -5.59 -1.04 10.86
CA GLY A 135 -4.26 -0.84 10.32
C GLY A 135 -3.38 -2.08 10.46
N ILE A 136 -3.42 -2.76 11.62
CA ILE A 136 -2.72 -4.02 11.84
C ILE A 136 -3.22 -5.09 10.86
N ILE A 137 -4.53 -5.20 10.64
CA ILE A 137 -5.09 -6.17 9.67
C ILE A 137 -4.59 -5.86 8.25
N ALA A 138 -4.65 -4.59 7.82
CA ALA A 138 -4.15 -4.20 6.51
C ALA A 138 -2.64 -4.47 6.36
N PHE A 139 -1.86 -4.29 7.43
CA PHE A 139 -0.44 -4.59 7.45
C PHE A 139 -0.15 -6.10 7.40
N LEU A 140 -0.92 -6.92 8.12
CA LEU A 140 -0.80 -8.38 8.01
C LEU A 140 -1.13 -8.87 6.60
N TYR A 141 -2.15 -8.28 5.96
CA TYR A 141 -2.50 -8.59 4.58
C TYR A 141 -1.40 -8.18 3.60
N SER A 142 -0.70 -7.08 3.83
CA SER A 142 0.46 -6.73 2.99
C SER A 142 1.59 -7.74 3.15
N LEU A 143 1.88 -8.22 4.36
CA LEU A 143 2.88 -9.27 4.57
C LEU A 143 2.51 -10.59 3.89
N ILE A 144 1.26 -11.05 4.05
CA ILE A 144 0.75 -12.26 3.38
C ILE A 144 0.88 -12.11 1.87
N TRP A 145 0.55 -10.93 1.36
CA TRP A 145 0.67 -10.64 -0.05
C TRP A 145 2.11 -10.72 -0.57
N PHE A 146 3.08 -10.15 0.15
CA PHE A 146 4.50 -10.29 -0.18
C PHE A 146 4.94 -11.76 -0.20
N GLU A 147 4.51 -12.55 0.79
CA GLU A 147 4.87 -13.97 0.86
C GLU A 147 4.28 -14.77 -0.32
N LEU A 148 3.02 -14.50 -0.68
CA LEU A 148 2.34 -15.17 -1.81
C LEU A 148 3.01 -14.84 -3.14
N GLU A 149 3.41 -13.59 -3.38
CA GLU A 149 4.12 -13.24 -4.61
C GLU A 149 5.49 -13.91 -4.66
N ILE A 150 6.31 -13.83 -3.60
CA ILE A 150 7.64 -14.46 -3.55
C ILE A 150 7.60 -15.96 -3.82
N ARG A 151 6.60 -16.68 -3.26
CA ARG A 151 6.45 -18.12 -3.50
C ARG A 151 6.06 -18.44 -4.94
N THR A 152 5.21 -17.62 -5.55
CA THR A 152 4.75 -17.82 -6.93
C THR A 152 5.91 -17.65 -7.92
N THR A 153 6.85 -16.74 -7.64
CA THR A 153 8.07 -16.56 -8.45
C THR A 153 9.04 -17.74 -8.33
N GLY A 154 9.15 -18.33 -7.13
CA GLY A 154 10.04 -19.47 -6.88
C GLY A 154 9.68 -20.72 -7.69
N GLU A 155 8.38 -21.00 -7.85
CA GLU A 155 7.90 -22.16 -8.62
C GLU A 155 8.11 -22.00 -10.15
N LEU A 156 8.20 -20.76 -10.66
CA LEU A 156 8.44 -20.47 -12.08
C LEU A 156 9.91 -20.57 -12.50
N LEU A 157 10.86 -20.51 -11.55
CA LEU A 157 12.30 -20.65 -11.80
C LEU A 157 12.78 -22.11 -11.77
N GLU A 158 11.96 -23.03 -11.26
CA GLU A 158 12.24 -24.47 -11.20
C GLU A 158 11.61 -25.27 -12.37
N GLN A 159 10.97 -24.59 -13.33
CA GLN A 159 10.45 -25.16 -14.58
C GLN A 159 11.25 -24.66 -15.79
#